data_AF-A0AAW5ZWT5-F1
#
_entry.id   AF-A0AAW5ZWT5-F1
#
_cell.length_a   1.000
_cell.length_b   1.000
_cell.length_c   1.000
_cell.angle_alpha   90.00
_cell.angle_beta   90.00
_cell.angle_gamma   90.00
#
_symmetry.space_group_name_H-M   'P 1'
#
loop_
_entity.id
_entity.type
_entity.pdbx_description
1 polymer ?
#
loop_
_entity_poly.entity_id
_entity_poly.type
_entity_poly.pdbx_seq_one_letter_code
_entity_poly.pdbx_strand_id
1 'polypeptide(L)' 'LHTGIPWEDLPQELGFGSGMTCWRRLRDWQADGVWDKLHRAMLVRLREHDQIDWSRASIDGASVPSPRGANKPG' A
#
# COMPACT_ATOMS: atom_id res chain seq x y z
N LEU A 1 2.80 -15.10 12.06
CA LEU A 1 2.81 -13.62 11.96
C LEU A 1 1.43 -13.19 11.48
N HIS A 2 0.66 -12.50 12.32
CA HIS A 2 -0.52 -11.76 11.86
C HIS A 2 -0.05 -10.36 11.47
N THR A 3 0.10 -10.09 10.16
CA THR A 3 0.68 -8.83 9.64
C THR A 3 -0.38 -7.75 9.42
N GLY A 4 -1.47 -7.74 10.19
CA GLY A 4 -2.52 -6.75 10.04
C GLY A 4 -3.52 -6.78 11.19
N ILE A 5 -4.20 -5.65 11.37
CA ILE A 5 -5.34 -5.46 12.26
C ILE A 5 -6.58 -5.31 11.37
N PRO A 6 -7.65 -6.10 11.57
CA PRO A 6 -8.92 -5.88 10.90
C PRO A 6 -9.40 -4.45 11.08
N TRP A 7 -10.07 -3.86 10.09
CA TRP A 7 -10.57 -2.49 10.20
C TRP A 7 -11.55 -2.30 11.37
N GLU A 8 -12.26 -3.35 11.76
CA GLU A 8 -13.18 -3.33 12.91
C GLU A 8 -12.44 -3.26 14.26
N ASP A 9 -11.19 -3.73 14.29
CA ASP A 9 -10.33 -3.75 15.47
C ASP A 9 -9.44 -2.49 15.59
N LEU A 10 -9.66 -1.49 14.72
CA LEU A 10 -8.93 -0.23 14.79
C LEU A 10 -9.27 0.50 16.11
N PRO A 11 -8.28 0.91 16.93
CA PRO A 11 -8.55 1.53 18.22
C PRO A 11 -9.32 2.85 18.08
N GLN A 12 -10.40 3.01 18.85
CA GLN A 12 -11.28 4.18 18.76
C GLN A 12 -10.65 5.44 19.40
N GLU A 13 -9.73 5.26 20.34
CA GLU A 13 -8.96 6.33 20.98
C GLU A 13 -8.11 7.15 20.00
N LEU A 14 -7.89 6.65 18.79
CA LEU A 14 -7.22 7.39 17.72
C LEU A 14 -8.08 8.55 17.14
N GLY A 15 -9.37 8.61 17.46
CA GLY A 15 -10.23 9.73 17.09
C GLY A 15 -10.64 9.77 15.61
N PHE A 16 -10.41 8.71 14.84
CA PHE A 16 -10.76 8.63 13.40
C PHE A 16 -12.18 8.10 13.12
N GLY A 17 -12.98 7.87 14.16
CA GLY A 17 -14.26 7.17 14.05
C GLY A 17 -14.07 5.67 13.93
N SER A 18 -15.01 4.97 13.26
CA SER A 18 -14.88 3.52 13.04
C SER A 18 -13.82 3.21 11.98
N GLY A 19 -13.07 2.11 12.11
CA GLY A 19 -12.08 1.76 11.08
C GLY A 19 -12.71 1.43 9.71
N MET A 20 -14.00 1.10 9.64
CA MET A 20 -14.75 1.06 8.37
C MET A 20 -14.82 2.42 7.68
N THR A 21 -14.81 3.52 8.43
CA THR A 21 -14.72 4.88 7.88
C THR A 21 -13.34 5.15 7.30
N CYS A 22 -12.28 4.70 7.99
CA CYS A 22 -10.91 4.72 7.46
C CYS A 22 -10.78 3.91 6.16
N TRP A 23 -11.35 2.69 6.13
CA TRP A 23 -11.32 1.84 4.94
C TRP A 23 -12.03 2.48 3.75
N ARG A 24 -13.24 3.04 3.94
CA ARG A 24 -13.94 3.75 2.85
C ARG A 24 -13.10 4.90 2.31
N ARG A 25 -12.50 5.70 3.20
CA ARG A 25 -11.62 6.81 2.78
C ARG A 25 -10.42 6.31 1.97
N LEU A 26 -9.77 5.24 2.43
CA LEU A 26 -8.64 4.63 1.72
C LEU A 26 -9.06 4.13 0.33
N ARG A 27 -10.22 3.47 0.23
CA ARG A 27 -10.78 3.01 -1.04
C ARG A 27 -11.07 4.19 -1.98
N ASP A 28 -11.65 5.27 -1.47
CA ASP A 28 -11.97 6.46 -2.27
C ASP A 28 -10.67 7.13 -2.78
N TRP A 29 -9.62 7.20 -1.94
CA TRP A 29 -8.29 7.65 -2.37
C TRP A 29 -7.66 6.77 -3.44
N GLN A 30 -7.84 5.46 -3.34
CA GLN A 30 -7.38 4.52 -4.37
C GLN A 30 -8.10 4.79 -5.70
N ALA A 31 -9.42 4.99 -5.67
CA ALA A 31 -10.22 5.29 -6.85
C ALA A 31 -9.83 6.65 -7.47
N ASP A 32 -9.53 7.64 -6.63
CA ASP A 32 -9.12 8.98 -7.06
C ASP A 32 -7.65 9.07 -7.54
N GLY A 33 -6.91 7.95 -7.51
CA GLY A 33 -5.50 7.88 -7.90
C GLY A 33 -4.59 8.73 -6.99
N VAL A 34 -4.95 8.90 -5.72
CA VAL A 34 -4.18 9.72 -4.76
C VAL A 34 -2.75 9.18 -4.61
N TRP A 35 -2.60 7.85 -4.58
CA TRP A 35 -1.28 7.22 -4.46
C TRP A 35 -0.36 7.52 -5.64
N ASP A 36 -0.89 7.47 -6.86
CA ASP A 36 -0.11 7.79 -8.06
C ASP A 36 0.33 9.25 -8.08
N LYS A 37 -0.59 10.16 -7.70
CA LYS A 37 -0.31 11.59 -7.58
C LYS A 37 0.76 11.87 -6.52
N LEU A 38 0.61 11.26 -5.35
CA LEU A 38 1.57 11.39 -4.24
C LEU A 38 2.95 10.86 -4.63
N HIS A 39 2.99 9.66 -5.23
CA HIS A 39 4.23 9.04 -5.68
C HIS A 39 4.97 9.93 -6.69
N ARG A 40 4.24 10.47 -7.69
CA ARG A 40 4.82 11.39 -8.66
C ARG A 40 5.34 12.67 -8.01
N ALA A 41 4.60 13.26 -7.07
CA ALA A 41 5.04 14.45 -6.35
C ALA A 41 6.34 14.20 -5.55
N MET A 42 6.44 13.04 -4.90
CA MET A 42 7.67 12.62 -4.20
C MET A 42 8.85 12.47 -5.18
N LEU A 43 8.65 11.80 -6.31
CA LEU A 43 9.71 11.64 -7.32
C LEU A 43 10.18 12.97 -7.89
N VAL A 44 9.27 13.91 -8.15
CA VAL A 44 9.62 15.27 -8.59
C VAL A 44 10.52 15.94 -7.56
N ARG A 45 10.10 15.96 -6.29
CA ARG A 45 10.88 16.57 -5.20
C ARG A 45 12.24 15.91 -5.02
N LEU A 46 12.31 14.58 -5.06
CA LEU A 46 13.58 13.86 -4.93
C LEU A 46 14.51 14.16 -6.11
N ARG A 47 13.97 14.25 -7.33
CA ARG A 47 14.75 14.62 -8.52
C ARG A 47 15.31 16.04 -8.41
N GLU A 48 14.51 17.00 -7.95
CA GLU A 48 14.93 18.40 -7.76
C GLU A 48 16.12 18.52 -6.81
N HIS A 49 16.25 17.59 -5.85
CA HIS A 49 17.33 17.56 -4.87
C HIS A 49 18.41 16.51 -5.15
N ASP A 50 18.36 15.83 -6.31
CA ASP A 50 19.27 14.73 -6.68
C ASP A 50 19.34 13.58 -5.65
N GLN A 51 18.20 13.27 -5.03
CA GLN A 51 18.06 12.27 -3.95
C GLN A 51 17.38 10.97 -4.39
N ILE A 52 17.26 10.74 -5.70
CA ILE A 52 16.74 9.46 -6.20
C ILE A 52 17.85 8.42 -6.08
N ASP A 53 17.61 7.38 -5.28
CA ASP A 53 18.48 6.21 -5.21
C ASP A 53 18.24 5.32 -6.44
N TRP A 54 19.05 5.55 -7.47
CA TRP A 54 18.99 4.80 -8.73
C TRP A 54 19.41 3.34 -8.60
N SER A 55 20.12 2.94 -7.54
CA SER A 55 20.49 1.53 -7.32
C SER A 55 19.27 0.64 -7.05
N ARG A 56 18.15 1.25 -6.67
CA ARG A 56 16.87 0.59 -6.39
C ARG A 56 15.86 0.77 -7.51
N ALA A 57 16.18 1.52 -8.56
CA ALA A 57 15.28 1.72 -9.68
C ALA A 57 15.25 0.46 -10.56
N SER A 58 14.05 -0.05 -10.85
CA SER A 58 13.83 -1.12 -11.83
C SER A 58 13.01 -0.57 -12.99
N ILE A 59 13.40 -0.89 -14.22
CA ILE A 59 12.69 -0.45 -15.43
C ILE A 59 11.48 -1.36 -15.70
N ASP A 60 11.62 -2.64 -15.38
CA ASP A 60 10.61 -3.67 -15.53
C ASP A 60 10.45 -4.47 -14.23
N GLY A 61 9.23 -4.93 -13.99
CA GLY A 61 8.89 -5.79 -12.87
C GLY A 61 7.86 -6.81 -13.31
N ALA A 62 8.05 -8.07 -12.96
CA ALA A 62 7.11 -9.15 -13.26
C ALA A 62 6.47 -9.65 -11.97
N SER A 63 5.16 -9.90 -12.02
CA SER A 63 4.44 -10.58 -10.95
C SER A 63 4.13 -12.01 -11.37
N VAL A 64 4.62 -12.99 -10.61
CA VAL A 64 4.28 -14.39 -10.81
C VAL A 64 3.23 -14.81 -9.77
N PRO A 65 2.16 -15.52 -10.17
CA PRO A 65 1.21 -16.09 -9.22
C PRO A 65 1.92 -17.01 -8.24
N SER A 66 1.48 -17.03 -6.99
CA SER A 66 1.95 -18.04 -6.04
C SER A 66 1.64 -19.45 -6.58
N PRO A 67 2.58 -20.41 -6.49
CA PRO A 67 2.31 -21.81 -6.81
C PRO A 67 1.09 -22.31 -6.02
N ARG A 68 0.28 -23.20 -6.62
CA ARG A 68 -0.85 -23.81 -5.89
C ARG A 68 -0.32 -24.55 -4.67
N GLY A 69 -0.89 -24.25 -3.50
CA GLY A 69 -0.55 -24.96 -2.25
C GLY A 69 -0.81 -26.46 -2.40
N ALA A 70 0.14 -27.29 -1.97
CA ALA A 70 0.00 -28.74 -2.01
C ALA A 70 -1.19 -29.19 -1.15
N ASN A 71 -2.06 -30.05 -1.69
CA ASN A 71 -3.08 -30.74 -0.90
C ASN A 71 -2.38 -31.60 0.15
N LYS A 72 -2.64 -31.35 1.43
CA LYS A 72 -2.23 -32.27 2.50
C LYS A 72 -3.11 -33.54 2.41
N PRO A 73 -2.54 -34.74 2.28
CA PRO A 73 -3.32 -35.96 2.52
C PRO A 73 -3.68 -36.03 4.01
N GLY A 74 -4.92 -36.45 4.27
CA GLY A 74 -5.53 -36.52 5.60
C GLY A 74 -5.05 -37.67 6.45
#